data_AF-A0A4S8YDC5-F1
#
_entry.id   AF-A0A4S8YDC5-F1
#
_cell.length_a   1.000
_cell.length_b   1.000
_cell.length_c   1.000
_cell.angle_alpha   90.00
_cell.angle_beta   90.00
_cell.angle_gamma   90.00
#
_symmetry.space_group_name_H-M   'P 1'
#
loop_
_entity.id
_entity.type
_entity.pdbx_description
1 polymer ?
#
loop_
_entity_poly.entity_id
_entity_poly.type
_entity_poly.pdbx_seq_one_letter_code
_entity_poly.pdbx_strand_id
1 'polypeptide(L)'
;MGFTTGFIGGTALTSSIFYISLNLHERNRLYQSHLLRQQSNVLRNITDPQPPEAPHTARHLVPGLADRLKYRWNTELEAAVRKIQHFNWEQWRRDAEDKVSGAFSKGLGAAVDEAEKKTT
;
A
#
# COMPACT_ATOMS: atom_id res chain seq x y z
N MET A 1 -21.38 -16.79 -12.34
CA MET A 1 -19.94 -17.16 -12.30
C MET A 1 -19.33 -16.57 -11.02
N GLY A 2 -19.41 -17.25 -9.87
CA GLY A 2 -18.92 -16.71 -8.58
C GLY A 2 -17.41 -16.85 -8.37
N PHE A 3 -16.78 -17.77 -9.09
CA PHE A 3 -15.35 -18.08 -8.98
C PHE A 3 -14.44 -16.93 -9.44
N THR A 4 -14.72 -16.32 -10.58
CA THR A 4 -13.90 -15.24 -11.16
C THR A 4 -13.90 -13.99 -10.29
N THR A 5 -15.05 -13.63 -9.71
CA THR A 5 -15.17 -12.49 -8.79
C THR A 5 -14.39 -12.72 -7.48
N GLY A 6 -14.48 -13.93 -6.91
CA GLY A 6 -13.71 -14.30 -5.71
C GLY A 6 -12.20 -14.35 -5.96
N PHE A 7 -11.78 -14.86 -7.12
CA PHE A 7 -10.37 -14.91 -7.51
C PHE A 7 -9.78 -13.51 -7.71
N ILE A 8 -10.47 -12.61 -8.42
CA ILE A 8 -10.00 -11.22 -8.62
C ILE A 8 -9.98 -10.47 -7.28
N GLY A 9 -10.98 -10.66 -6.42
CA GLY A 9 -11.02 -10.06 -5.09
C GLY A 9 -9.87 -10.54 -4.19
N GLY A 10 -9.63 -11.84 -4.13
CA GLY A 10 -8.57 -12.44 -3.32
C GLY A 10 -7.16 -12.07 -3.80
N THR A 11 -6.94 -12.04 -5.12
CA THR A 11 -5.67 -11.61 -5.71
C THR A 11 -5.39 -10.13 -5.47
N ALA A 12 -6.40 -9.26 -5.61
CA ALA A 12 -6.27 -7.84 -5.29
C ALA A 12 -5.96 -7.60 -3.81
N LEU A 13 -6.67 -8.27 -2.90
CA LEU A 13 -6.43 -8.18 -1.46
C LEU A 13 -5.01 -8.61 -1.09
N THR A 14 -4.59 -9.78 -1.57
CA THR A 14 -3.26 -10.34 -1.28
C THR A 14 -2.17 -9.46 -1.85
N SER A 15 -2.33 -8.97 -3.09
CA SER A 15 -1.41 -8.03 -3.73
C SER A 15 -1.30 -6.72 -2.94
N SER A 16 -2.42 -6.18 -2.46
CA SER A 16 -2.43 -4.97 -1.63
C SER A 16 -1.69 -5.17 -0.31
N ILE A 17 -1.95 -6.26 0.41
CA ILE A 17 -1.27 -6.57 1.68
C ILE A 17 0.23 -6.74 1.44
N PHE A 18 0.60 -7.49 0.40
CA PHE A 18 2.00 -7.70 0.02
C PHE A 18 2.70 -6.37 -0.33
N TYR A 19 2.05 -5.53 -1.12
CA TYR A 19 2.56 -4.21 -1.50
C TYR A 19 2.79 -3.29 -0.29
N ILE A 20 1.83 -3.26 0.64
CA ILE A 20 1.94 -2.48 1.88
C ILE A 20 3.09 -2.99 2.74
N SER A 21 3.21 -4.31 2.88
CA SER A 21 4.29 -4.95 3.65
C SER A 21 5.67 -4.60 3.10
N LEU A 22 5.84 -4.69 1.78
CA LEU A 22 7.10 -4.34 1.12
C LEU A 22 7.46 -2.87 1.32
N ASN A 23 6.50 -1.97 1.14
CA ASN A 23 6.70 -0.53 1.35
C ASN A 23 7.11 -0.21 2.80
N LEU A 24 6.49 -0.87 3.79
CA LEU A 24 6.83 -0.67 5.19
C LEU A 24 8.26 -1.13 5.49
N HIS A 25 8.66 -2.28 4.93
CA HIS A 25 10.02 -2.81 5.11
C HIS A 25 11.08 -1.87 4.51
N GLU A 26 10.82 -1.31 3.34
CA GLU A 26 11.73 -0.36 2.68
C GLU A 26 11.88 0.93 3.50
N ARG A 27 10.77 1.50 3.97
CA ARG A 27 10.77 2.68 4.85
C ARG A 27 11.55 2.45 6.14
N ASN A 28 11.38 1.28 6.75
CA ASN A 28 12.12 0.93 7.98
C ASN A 28 13.63 0.80 7.73
N ARG A 29 14.04 0.16 6.62
CA ARG A 29 15.45 0.07 6.23
C ARG A 29 16.07 1.44 5.99
N LEU A 30 15.35 2.32 5.31
CA LEU A 30 15.81 3.69 5.07
C LEU A 30 15.96 4.44 6.39
N TYR A 31 14.96 4.40 7.26
CA TYR A 31 14.99 5.07 8.56
C TYR A 31 16.17 4.62 9.42
N GLN A 32 16.41 3.31 9.52
CA GLN A 32 17.56 2.75 10.25
C GLN A 32 18.89 3.25 9.66
N SER A 33 19.02 3.27 8.33
CA SER A 33 20.25 3.76 7.67
C SER A 33 20.50 5.25 7.94
N HIS A 34 19.45 6.06 7.96
CA HIS A 34 19.55 7.49 8.27
C HIS A 34 19.99 7.72 9.71
N LEU A 35 19.41 6.99 10.65
CA LEU A 35 19.75 7.10 12.07
C LEU A 35 21.21 6.68 12.32
N LEU A 36 21.67 5.58 11.72
CA LEU A 36 23.07 5.16 11.80
C LEU A 36 24.03 6.18 11.18
N ARG A 37 23.71 6.75 10.02
CA ARG A 37 24.52 7.82 9.40
C ARG A 37 24.57 9.07 10.26
N GLN A 38 23.45 9.47 10.85
CA GLN A 38 23.38 10.64 11.72
C GLN A 38 24.24 10.43 12.97
N GLN A 39 24.11 9.27 13.63
CA GLN A 39 24.93 8.92 14.79
C GLN A 39 26.42 8.86 14.45
N SER A 40 26.76 8.23 13.32
CA SER A 40 28.13 8.18 12.82
C SER A 40 28.68 9.59 12.55
N ASN A 41 27.90 10.48 11.95
CA ASN A 41 28.31 11.87 11.71
C ASN A 41 28.51 12.65 13.00
N VAL A 42 27.65 12.46 14.02
CA VAL A 42 27.82 13.11 15.34
C VAL A 42 29.11 12.63 16.01
N LEU A 43 29.35 11.32 16.05
CA LEU A 43 30.59 10.74 16.61
C LEU A 43 31.83 11.21 15.86
N ARG A 44 31.73 11.27 14.53
CA ARG A 44 32.81 11.74 13.68
C ARG A 44 33.11 13.21 13.92
N ASN A 45 32.09 14.06 14.04
CA ASN A 45 32.26 15.48 14.34
C ASN A 45 33.00 15.71 15.68
N ILE A 46 32.71 14.90 16.70
CA ILE A 46 33.40 14.99 18.00
C ILE A 46 34.88 14.58 17.91
N THR A 47 35.21 13.58 17.08
CA THR A 47 36.56 12.99 17.01
C THR A 47 37.45 13.70 15.98
N ASP A 48 36.87 14.07 14.84
CA ASP A 48 37.51 14.74 13.71
C ASP A 48 36.51 15.75 13.12
N PRO A 49 36.43 16.96 13.71
CA PRO A 49 35.47 17.98 13.29
C PRO A 49 35.73 18.35 11.83
N GLN A 50 34.72 18.11 10.99
CA GLN A 50 34.84 18.39 9.57
C GLN A 50 35.09 19.89 9.36
N PRO A 51 36.09 20.30 8.54
CA PRO A 51 36.29 21.70 8.22
C PRO A 51 35.00 22.31 7.62
N PRO A 52 34.74 23.61 7.88
CA PRO A 52 33.53 24.28 7.43
C PRO A 52 33.33 24.06 5.93
N GLU A 53 32.13 23.60 5.56
CA GLU A 53 31.77 23.34 4.17
C GLU A 53 31.96 24.61 3.34
N ALA A 54 32.69 24.48 2.24
CA ALA A 54 32.81 25.54 1.26
C ALA A 54 31.40 26.01 0.86
N PRO A 55 31.19 27.32 0.62
CA PRO A 55 29.86 27.88 0.36
C PRO A 55 29.18 27.06 -0.72
N HIS A 56 28.03 26.46 -0.36
CA HIS A 56 27.23 25.68 -1.28
C HIS A 56 26.83 26.57 -2.45
N THR A 57 27.56 26.48 -3.55
CA THR A 57 27.05 26.94 -4.83
C THR A 57 25.85 26.06 -5.08
N ALA A 58 24.65 26.64 -5.04
CA ALA A 58 23.40 25.91 -5.27
C ALA A 58 23.59 25.07 -6.52
N ARG A 59 23.79 23.77 -6.34
CA ARG A 59 23.99 22.88 -7.47
C ARG A 59 22.63 22.84 -8.15
N HIS A 60 22.51 23.55 -9.26
CA HIS A 60 21.40 23.42 -10.18
C HIS A 60 21.47 21.99 -10.74
N LEU A 61 20.95 21.02 -9.99
CA LEU A 61 20.69 19.69 -10.49
C LEU A 61 19.60 19.86 -11.53
N VAL A 62 19.98 19.81 -12.80
CA VAL A 62 19.04 19.63 -13.90
C VAL A 62 18.26 18.35 -13.56
N PRO A 63 16.94 18.42 -13.34
CA PRO A 63 16.18 17.31 -12.77
C PRO A 63 16.36 16.06 -13.63
N GLY A 64 16.87 15.01 -13.00
CA GLY A 64 17.18 13.76 -13.67
C GLY A 64 15.91 13.07 -14.17
N LEU A 65 16.07 12.04 -15.00
CA LEU A 65 14.96 11.18 -15.40
C LEU A 65 14.24 10.58 -14.18
N ALA A 66 15.00 10.29 -13.11
CA ALA A 66 14.50 9.81 -11.83
C ALA A 66 13.59 10.82 -11.12
N ASP A 67 13.95 12.12 -11.12
CA ASP A 67 13.11 13.15 -10.52
C ASP A 67 11.79 13.27 -11.29
N ARG A 68 11.84 13.24 -12.62
CA ARG A 68 10.63 13.27 -13.47
C ARG A 68 9.71 12.07 -13.25
N LEU A 69 10.30 10.88 -13.10
CA LEU A 69 9.55 9.67 -12.75
C LEU A 69 8.92 9.78 -11.37
N LYS A 70 9.67 10.30 -10.39
CA LYS A 70 9.18 10.54 -9.04
C LYS A 70 8.01 11.53 -9.05
N TYR A 71 8.12 12.65 -9.77
CA TYR A 71 7.03 13.61 -9.91
C TYR A 71 5.78 12.97 -10.54
N ARG A 72 5.94 12.25 -11.65
CA ARG A 72 4.81 11.59 -12.33
C ARG A 72 4.13 10.57 -11.42
N TRP A 73 4.92 9.75 -10.74
CA TRP A 73 4.42 8.77 -9.77
C TRP A 73 3.68 9.43 -8.60
N ASN A 74 4.19 10.55 -8.09
CA ASN A 74 3.56 11.26 -6.98
C ASN A 74 2.19 11.84 -7.40
N THR A 75 2.10 12.37 -8.62
CA THR A 75 0.84 12.87 -9.18
C THR A 75 -0.17 11.73 -9.41
N GLU A 76 0.29 10.58 -9.91
CA GLU A 76 -0.56 9.40 -10.08
C GLU A 76 -1.07 8.85 -8.74
N LEU A 77 -0.23 8.82 -7.71
CA LEU A 77 -0.62 8.46 -6.35
C LEU A 77 -1.64 9.45 -5.76
N GLU A 78 -1.40 10.76 -5.92
CA GLU A 78 -2.33 11.78 -5.46
C GLU A 78 -3.70 11.63 -6.15
N ALA A 79 -3.71 11.39 -7.46
CA ALA A 79 -4.93 11.14 -8.21
C ALA A 79 -5.66 9.86 -7.74
N ALA A 80 -4.92 8.78 -7.46
CA ALA A 80 -5.47 7.54 -6.94
C ALA A 80 -6.08 7.74 -5.54
N VAL A 81 -5.36 8.41 -4.63
CA VAL A 81 -5.85 8.74 -3.28
C VAL A 81 -7.08 9.63 -3.35
N ARG A 82 -7.06 10.65 -4.21
CA ARG A 82 -8.20 11.56 -4.40
C ARG A 82 -9.42 10.82 -4.92
N LYS A 83 -9.23 9.86 -5.83
CA LYS A 83 -10.29 9.00 -6.34
C LYS A 83 -10.87 8.09 -5.26
N ILE A 84 -10.04 7.57 -4.35
CA ILE A 84 -10.47 6.77 -3.19
C ILE A 84 -11.22 7.62 -2.16
N GLN A 85 -10.78 8.86 -1.93
CA GLN A 85 -11.45 9.79 -1.01
C GLN A 85 -12.85 10.19 -1.50
N HIS A 86 -13.00 10.44 -2.81
CA HIS A 86 -14.30 10.76 -3.42
C HIS A 86 -15.10 9.50 -3.78
N PHE A 87 -14.58 8.32 -3.50
CA PHE A 87 -15.26 7.07 -3.78
C PHE A 87 -16.45 6.93 -2.82
N ASN A 88 -17.63 6.64 -3.37
CA ASN A 88 -18.84 6.43 -2.56
C ASN A 88 -18.77 5.10 -1.80
N TRP A 89 -18.16 5.16 -0.62
CA TRP A 89 -18.01 4.02 0.29
C TRP A 89 -19.36 3.40 0.70
N GLU A 90 -20.41 4.21 0.83
CA GLU A 90 -21.74 3.72 1.17
C GLU A 90 -22.36 2.85 0.08
N GLN A 91 -22.14 3.19 -1.19
CA GLN A 91 -22.64 2.40 -2.32
C GLN A 91 -21.86 1.09 -2.40
N TRP A 92 -20.53 1.16 -2.31
CA TRP A 92 -19.68 -0.02 -2.35
C TRP A 92 -19.94 -0.97 -1.17
N ARG A 93 -20.18 -0.43 0.03
CA ARG A 93 -20.54 -1.23 1.21
C ARG A 93 -21.87 -1.95 0.99
N ARG A 94 -22.90 -1.26 0.48
CA ARG A 94 -24.20 -1.87 0.17
C ARG A 94 -24.07 -2.98 -0.86
N ASP A 95 -23.35 -2.72 -1.96
CA ASP A 95 -23.10 -3.74 -2.99
C ASP A 95 -22.30 -4.94 -2.44
N ALA A 96 -21.40 -4.71 -1.48
CA ALA A 96 -20.65 -5.76 -0.81
C ALA A 96 -21.55 -6.55 0.17
N GLU A 97 -22.37 -5.87 0.98
CA GLU A 97 -23.35 -6.49 1.88
C GLU A 97 -24.38 -7.33 1.12
N ASP A 98 -24.86 -6.86 -0.03
CA ASP A 98 -25.80 -7.58 -0.90
C ASP A 98 -25.16 -8.84 -1.50
N LYS A 99 -23.87 -8.76 -1.91
CA LYS A 99 -23.13 -9.92 -2.42
C LYS A 99 -22.79 -10.93 -1.32
N VAL A 100 -22.43 -10.46 -0.13
CA VAL A 100 -22.12 -11.31 1.02
C VAL A 100 -23.38 -12.01 1.52
N SER A 101 -24.49 -11.28 1.67
CA SER A 101 -25.78 -11.86 2.06
C SER A 101 -26.30 -12.84 1.02
N GLY A 102 -26.15 -12.53 -0.28
CA GLY A 102 -26.48 -13.43 -1.38
C GLY A 102 -25.63 -14.70 -1.39
N ALA A 103 -24.33 -14.61 -1.09
CA ALA A 103 -23.47 -15.78 -0.97
C ALA A 103 -23.77 -16.60 0.30
N PHE A 104 -24.05 -15.94 1.42
CA PHE A 104 -24.32 -16.57 2.71
C PHE A 104 -25.68 -17.29 2.71
N SER A 105 -26.74 -16.64 2.20
CA SER A 105 -28.06 -17.28 2.02
C SER A 105 -28.01 -18.48 1.09
N LYS A 106 -27.24 -18.39 0.01
CA LYS A 106 -27.07 -19.51 -0.94
C LYS A 106 -26.24 -20.66 -0.36
N GLY A 107 -25.21 -20.35 0.42
CA GLY A 107 -24.40 -21.36 1.12
C GLY A 107 -25.15 -22.03 2.27
N LEU A 108 -25.90 -21.26 3.06
CA LEU A 108 -26.72 -21.76 4.16
C LEU A 108 -27.91 -22.59 3.63
N GLY A 109 -28.58 -22.13 2.58
CA GLY A 109 -29.66 -22.88 1.92
C GLY A 109 -29.18 -24.21 1.34
N ALA A 110 -28.01 -24.22 0.69
CA ALA A 110 -27.41 -25.45 0.20
C ALA A 110 -27.04 -26.44 1.32
N ALA A 111 -26.56 -25.92 2.47
CA ALA A 111 -26.25 -26.75 3.64
C ALA A 111 -27.50 -27.32 4.33
N VAL A 112 -28.60 -26.56 4.35
CA VAL A 112 -29.90 -27.00 4.90
C VAL A 112 -30.53 -28.07 4.01
N ASP A 113 -30.55 -27.86 2.69
CA ASP A 113 -31.04 -28.85 1.71
C ASP A 113 -30.23 -30.16 1.75
N GLU A 114 -28.92 -30.07 1.99
CA GLU A 114 -28.05 -31.24 2.14
C GLU A 114 -28.25 -31.98 3.47
N ALA A 115 -28.65 -31.27 4.53
CA ALA A 115 -29.00 -31.86 5.82
C ALA A 115 -30.35 -32.59 5.77
N GLU A 116 -31.37 -32.00 5.13
CA GLU A 116 -32.71 -32.57 5.02
C GLU A 116 -32.74 -33.87 4.17
N LYS A 117 -31.87 -33.93 3.14
CA LYS A 117 -31.63 -35.13 2.34
C LYS A 117 -30.91 -36.27 3.06
N LYS A 118 -30.20 -35.99 4.16
CA LYS A 118 -29.51 -37.02 4.97
C LYS A 118 -30.38 -37.57 6.10
N THR A 119 -31.48 -36.89 6.43
CA THR A 119 -32.42 -37.28 7.50
C THR A 119 -33.68 -37.98 6.98
N THR A 120 -33.87 -38.10 5.66
CA THR A 120 -34.95 -38.84 5.00
C THR A 120 -34.39 -40.08 4.31
#